data_AF-A0A1Z5K164-F1
#
_entry.id   AF-A0A1Z5K164-F1
#
_cell.length_a   1.000
_cell.length_b   1.000
_cell.length_c   1.000
_cell.angle_alpha   90.00
_cell.angle_beta   90.00
_cell.angle_gamma   90.00
#
_symmetry.space_group_name_H-M   'P 1'
#
loop_
_entity.id
_entity.type
_entity.pdbx_description
1 polymer ?
#
loop_
_entity_poly.entity_id
_entity_poly.type
_entity_poly.pdbx_seq_one_letter_code
_entity_poly.pdbx_strand_id
1 'polypeptide(L)'
;MMKQGSLFWAPDGSPRFPIVTLVSILPLIYTGHYHWAFTALFATFLTACCNAMDDLDMETKTDIRLNVMSPEDIVHELEKATGAEADRTTIAATGLRQLSQKYHKQSTKLTNQPIPSVRKDQIQRLEELALLSQQAAYLALHQCPHDDTVVAGAISLLALLAKHEAVRERHVQQADVYGLDVPLRCIRDALERAQESNSDVEQLNECERFNDMSVAQQQAELQRKACLWLGALAGGLNDLVVQEGGLQILLSAAGWYRNHSEVVNWALWAMFELCQDNVKRKAALVELNGVTCILQAMETTVTESVEVARHGLAIIFDIMRTDPQEFIVLDGPLIDMHKVKNAALIAGIHSICLAAMKSYSDKAEIMMLGQALLVGTSYGGEIPTFTGPNVHERLK
;
A
#
# COMPACT_ATOMS: atom_id res chain seq x y z
N MET A 1 6.82 -9.76 21.44
CA MET A 1 8.08 -10.40 21.91
C MET A 1 8.20 -11.74 21.21
N MET A 2 9.14 -11.91 20.27
CA MET A 2 9.41 -13.24 19.71
C MET A 2 9.87 -14.14 20.85
N LYS A 3 9.17 -15.26 21.08
CA LYS A 3 9.67 -16.30 21.98
C LYS A 3 10.97 -16.82 21.36
N GLN A 4 12.10 -16.53 22.00
CA GLN A 4 13.37 -17.11 21.58
C GLN A 4 13.31 -18.61 21.90
N GLY A 5 13.05 -19.43 20.88
CA GLY A 5 13.14 -20.88 21.01
C GLY A 5 14.57 -21.26 21.37
N SER A 6 14.77 -21.77 22.59
CA SER A 6 16.07 -22.28 23.00
C SER A 6 16.20 -23.74 22.53
N LEU A 7 17.26 -24.04 21.77
CA LEU A 7 17.55 -25.41 21.33
C LEU A 7 17.75 -26.37 22.52
N PHE A 8 18.23 -25.84 23.64
CA PHE A 8 18.78 -26.64 24.72
C PHE A 8 17.95 -26.57 26.01
N TRP A 9 17.17 -25.50 26.19
CA TRP A 9 16.41 -25.27 27.41
C TRP A 9 14.93 -25.13 27.09
N ALA A 10 14.08 -25.76 27.89
CA ALA A 10 12.64 -25.54 27.83
C ALA A 10 12.27 -24.19 28.47
N PRO A 11 11.06 -23.65 28.20
CA PRO A 11 10.62 -22.36 28.74
C PRO A 11 10.59 -22.30 30.28
N ASP A 12 10.48 -23.44 30.94
CA ASP A 12 10.53 -23.58 32.41
C ASP A 12 11.96 -23.65 32.97
N GLY A 13 12.98 -23.55 32.11
CA GLY A 13 14.39 -23.66 32.48
C GLY A 13 14.90 -25.09 32.60
N SER A 14 14.10 -26.12 32.28
CA SER A 14 14.57 -27.50 32.30
C SER A 14 15.45 -27.83 31.09
N PRO A 15 16.50 -28.68 31.25
CA PRO A 15 17.34 -29.09 30.14
C PRO A 15 16.58 -30.04 29.21
N ARG A 16 16.69 -29.82 27.91
CA ARG A 16 16.06 -30.67 26.89
C ARG A 16 16.91 -31.89 26.59
N PHE A 17 16.27 -32.90 25.99
CA PHE A 17 16.91 -34.14 25.57
C PHE A 17 18.25 -33.95 24.80
N PRO A 18 18.42 -32.95 23.91
CA PRO A 18 19.69 -32.72 23.24
C PRO A 18 20.87 -32.36 24.15
N ILE A 19 20.63 -31.70 25.30
CA ILE A 19 21.69 -31.46 26.29
C ILE A 19 22.17 -32.80 26.86
N VAL A 20 21.22 -33.68 27.20
CA VAL A 20 21.51 -34.99 27.79
C VAL A 20 22.33 -35.85 26.83
N THR A 21 21.97 -35.84 25.54
CA THR A 21 22.72 -36.59 24.53
C THR A 21 24.09 -35.98 24.26
N LEU A 22 24.24 -34.64 24.25
CA LEU A 22 25.55 -33.98 24.15
C LEU A 22 26.54 -34.42 25.23
N VAL A 23 26.09 -34.51 26.48
CA VAL A 23 26.93 -34.99 27.60
C VAL A 23 27.31 -36.46 27.39
N SER A 24 26.39 -37.28 26.88
CA SER A 24 26.64 -38.71 26.63
C SER A 24 27.62 -39.00 25.48
N ILE A 25 27.93 -38.01 24.64
CA ILE A 25 28.88 -38.16 23.52
C ILE A 25 30.34 -38.03 23.97
N LEU A 26 30.61 -37.34 25.09
CA LEU A 26 31.98 -37.09 25.58
C LEU A 26 32.82 -38.37 25.76
N PRO A 27 32.30 -39.49 26.31
CA PRO A 27 33.04 -40.74 26.41
C PRO A 27 33.41 -41.36 25.05
N LEU A 28 32.59 -41.18 24.02
CA LEU A 28 32.88 -41.67 22.67
C LEU A 28 34.06 -40.91 22.05
N ILE A 29 34.14 -39.60 22.29
CA ILE A 29 35.27 -38.77 21.85
C ILE A 29 36.54 -39.19 22.61
N TYR A 30 36.44 -39.40 23.92
CA TYR A 30 37.58 -39.76 24.77
C TYR A 30 38.17 -41.14 24.43
N THR A 31 37.33 -42.10 24.05
CA THR A 31 37.75 -43.46 23.69
C THR A 31 38.23 -43.60 22.24
N GLY A 32 38.33 -42.49 21.48
CA GLY A 32 38.82 -42.49 20.10
C GLY A 32 37.80 -42.94 19.05
N HIS A 33 36.53 -43.11 19.41
CA HIS A 33 35.45 -43.53 18.50
C HIS A 33 34.84 -42.32 17.76
N TYR A 34 35.68 -41.55 17.06
CA TYR A 34 35.28 -40.26 16.48
C TYR A 34 34.12 -40.35 15.48
N HIS A 35 34.03 -41.41 14.67
CA HIS A 35 32.93 -41.58 13.73
C HIS A 35 31.57 -41.73 14.43
N TRP A 36 31.51 -42.49 15.51
CA TRP A 36 30.29 -42.65 16.30
C TRP A 36 29.94 -41.37 17.05
N ALA A 37 30.95 -40.69 17.61
CA ALA A 37 30.75 -39.40 18.26
C ALA A 37 30.18 -38.34 17.30
N PHE A 38 30.71 -38.25 16.08
CA PHE A 38 30.23 -37.30 15.08
C PHE A 38 28.81 -37.63 14.63
N THR A 39 28.50 -38.90 14.41
CA THR A 39 27.14 -39.36 14.05
C THR A 39 26.14 -39.03 15.15
N ALA A 40 26.49 -39.29 16.42
CA ALA A 40 25.65 -38.98 17.57
C ALA A 40 25.47 -37.47 17.77
N LEU A 41 26.51 -36.67 17.49
CA LEU A 41 26.45 -35.21 17.56
C LEU A 41 25.53 -34.65 16.47
N PHE A 42 25.62 -35.15 15.24
CA PHE A 42 24.72 -34.79 14.16
C PHE A 42 23.27 -35.19 14.46
N ALA A 43 23.03 -36.42 14.96
CA ALA A 43 21.69 -36.86 15.37
C ALA A 43 21.12 -36.01 16.52
N THR A 44 21.96 -35.66 17.50
CA THR A 44 21.60 -34.74 18.60
C THR A 44 21.23 -33.37 18.08
N PHE A 45 22.01 -32.83 17.14
CA PHE A 45 21.72 -31.56 16.50
C PHE A 45 20.40 -31.60 15.73
N LEU A 46 20.15 -32.63 14.92
CA LEU A 46 18.86 -32.79 14.23
C LEU A 46 17.69 -32.88 15.21
N THR A 47 17.84 -33.64 16.30
CA THR A 47 16.81 -33.74 17.35
C THR A 47 16.57 -32.39 18.03
N ALA A 48 17.62 -31.60 18.27
CA ALA A 48 17.50 -30.27 18.81
C ALA A 48 16.77 -29.32 17.84
N CYS A 49 17.06 -29.42 16.54
CA CYS A 49 16.35 -28.67 15.51
C CYS A 49 14.87 -29.07 15.42
N CYS A 50 14.54 -30.38 15.48
CA CYS A 50 13.15 -30.84 15.49
C CYS A 50 12.39 -30.33 16.73
N ASN A 51 12.99 -30.46 17.92
CA ASN A 51 12.37 -29.96 19.15
C ASN A 51 12.19 -28.45 19.13
N ALA A 52 13.20 -27.71 18.67
CA ALA A 52 13.11 -26.25 18.53
C ALA A 52 12.04 -25.85 17.51
N MET A 53 11.90 -26.62 16.42
CA MET A 53 10.82 -26.43 15.46
C MET A 53 9.46 -26.68 16.11
N ASP A 54 9.27 -27.71 16.92
CA ASP A 54 7.98 -28.05 17.52
C ASP A 54 7.44 -26.94 18.43
N ASP A 55 8.30 -26.17 19.11
CA ASP A 55 7.86 -25.04 19.96
C ASP A 55 7.52 -23.76 19.21
N LEU A 56 7.91 -23.66 17.93
CA LEU A 56 7.54 -22.49 17.13
C LEU A 56 6.02 -22.47 16.97
N ASP A 57 5.45 -21.27 17.07
CA ASP A 57 4.05 -21.08 16.70
C ASP A 57 3.81 -21.43 15.22
N MET A 58 2.56 -21.75 14.90
CA MET A 58 2.19 -22.16 13.54
C MET A 58 2.47 -21.06 12.51
N GLU A 59 2.39 -19.80 12.91
CA GLU A 59 2.72 -18.64 12.06
C GLU A 59 4.21 -18.66 11.67
N THR A 60 5.13 -18.79 12.63
CA THR A 60 6.58 -18.84 12.37
C THR A 60 6.97 -20.09 11.58
N LYS A 61 6.36 -21.25 11.87
CA LYS A 61 6.57 -22.48 11.07
C LYS A 61 6.17 -22.25 9.61
N THR A 62 5.04 -21.60 9.39
CA THR A 62 4.52 -21.29 8.06
C THR A 62 5.42 -20.29 7.33
N ASP A 63 5.91 -19.26 8.03
CA ASP A 63 6.85 -18.27 7.47
C ASP A 63 8.17 -18.90 7.03
N ILE A 64 8.77 -19.76 7.87
CA ILE A 64 10.00 -20.49 7.52
C ILE A 64 9.76 -21.39 6.30
N ARG A 65 8.64 -22.13 6.29
CA ARG A 65 8.30 -23.02 5.17
C ARG A 65 8.17 -22.23 3.86
N LEU A 66 7.38 -21.16 3.85
CA LEU A 66 7.11 -20.36 2.65
C LEU A 66 8.33 -19.55 2.18
N ASN A 67 9.22 -19.14 3.08
CA ASN A 67 10.47 -18.46 2.72
C ASN A 67 11.38 -19.36 1.86
N VAL A 68 11.41 -20.67 2.14
CA VAL A 68 12.23 -21.64 1.38
C VAL A 68 11.55 -22.07 0.08
N MET A 69 10.22 -22.00 -0.01
CA MET A 69 9.44 -22.43 -1.18
C MET A 69 9.72 -21.58 -2.43
N SER A 70 9.59 -22.22 -3.60
CA SER A 70 9.59 -21.49 -4.87
C SER A 70 8.32 -20.64 -5.01
N PRO A 71 8.32 -19.56 -5.81
CA PRO A 71 7.11 -18.78 -6.09
C PRO A 71 5.94 -19.64 -6.58
N GLU A 72 6.22 -20.64 -7.42
CA GLU A 72 5.24 -21.58 -7.97
C GLU A 72 4.64 -22.46 -6.87
N ASP A 73 5.49 -22.96 -5.96
CA ASP A 73 5.02 -23.75 -4.81
C ASP A 73 4.15 -22.90 -3.88
N ILE A 74 4.46 -21.61 -3.70
CA ILE A 74 3.63 -20.71 -2.88
C ILE A 74 2.25 -20.55 -3.52
N VAL A 75 2.17 -20.31 -4.84
CA VAL A 75 0.89 -20.22 -5.56
C VAL A 75 0.11 -21.53 -5.43
N HIS A 76 0.76 -22.68 -5.61
CA HIS A 76 0.11 -23.98 -5.46
C HIS A 76 -0.41 -24.25 -4.05
N GLU A 77 0.33 -23.83 -3.02
CA GLU A 77 -0.13 -23.94 -1.63
C GLU A 77 -1.35 -23.06 -1.37
N LEU A 78 -1.39 -21.84 -1.94
CA LEU A 78 -2.56 -20.97 -1.90
C LEU A 78 -3.76 -21.59 -2.62
N GLU A 79 -3.56 -22.23 -3.78
CA GLU A 79 -4.63 -22.92 -4.52
C GLU A 79 -5.22 -24.08 -3.71
N LYS A 80 -4.36 -24.79 -2.98
CA LYS A 80 -4.75 -25.92 -2.13
C LYS A 80 -5.34 -25.53 -0.79
N ALA A 81 -5.23 -24.28 -0.36
CA ALA A 81 -5.71 -23.78 0.91
C ALA A 81 -7.25 -23.72 0.97
N THR A 82 -7.89 -24.88 0.88
CA THR A 82 -9.34 -25.10 0.99
C THR A 82 -9.77 -25.45 2.41
N GLY A 83 -8.82 -25.48 3.35
CA GLY A 83 -9.03 -25.82 4.76
C GLY A 83 -9.82 -24.78 5.55
N ALA A 84 -9.73 -24.91 6.88
CA ALA A 84 -10.33 -23.97 7.82
C ALA A 84 -9.93 -22.52 7.51
N GLU A 85 -10.84 -21.59 7.75
CA GLU A 85 -10.67 -20.17 7.40
C GLU A 85 -9.39 -19.56 8.02
N ALA A 86 -9.12 -19.86 9.29
CA ALA A 86 -7.92 -19.37 10.00
C ALA A 86 -6.60 -19.86 9.39
N ASP A 87 -6.54 -21.11 8.92
CA ASP A 87 -5.35 -21.64 8.25
C ASP A 87 -5.16 -20.96 6.89
N ARG A 88 -6.27 -20.74 6.16
CA ARG A 88 -6.26 -20.11 4.85
C ARG A 88 -5.77 -18.66 4.91
N THR A 89 -6.25 -17.87 5.86
CA THR A 89 -5.83 -16.46 6.02
C THR A 89 -4.35 -16.36 6.38
N THR A 90 -3.88 -17.24 7.27
CA THR A 90 -2.46 -17.30 7.68
C THR A 90 -1.55 -17.68 6.50
N ILE A 91 -1.92 -18.71 5.73
CA ILE A 91 -1.17 -19.14 4.54
C ILE A 91 -1.19 -18.03 3.47
N ALA A 92 -2.35 -17.40 3.24
CA ALA A 92 -2.50 -16.30 2.29
C ALA A 92 -1.63 -15.09 2.65
N ALA A 93 -1.77 -14.57 3.86
CA ALA A 93 -1.02 -13.39 4.31
C ALA A 93 0.50 -13.65 4.25
N THR A 94 0.95 -14.80 4.75
CA THR A 94 2.37 -15.16 4.76
C THR A 94 2.90 -15.40 3.34
N GLY A 95 2.14 -16.10 2.49
CA GLY A 95 2.51 -16.38 1.11
C GLY A 95 2.70 -15.11 0.29
N LEU A 96 1.76 -14.17 0.38
CA LEU A 96 1.83 -12.86 -0.28
C LEU A 96 3.03 -12.04 0.18
N ARG A 97 3.32 -12.05 1.50
CA ARG A 97 4.49 -11.38 2.07
C ARG A 97 5.80 -11.95 1.50
N GLN A 98 5.91 -13.27 1.45
CA GLN A 98 7.10 -13.94 0.93
C GLN A 98 7.29 -13.69 -0.58
N LEU A 99 6.21 -13.70 -1.37
CA LEU A 99 6.25 -13.32 -2.79
C LEU A 99 6.72 -11.87 -2.99
N SER A 100 6.20 -10.92 -2.20
CA SER A 100 6.63 -9.52 -2.22
C SER A 100 8.13 -9.37 -1.95
N GLN A 101 8.65 -10.07 -0.94
CA GLN A 101 10.09 -10.06 -0.61
C GLN A 101 10.95 -10.66 -1.72
N LYS A 102 10.52 -11.79 -2.30
CA LYS A 102 11.22 -12.45 -3.42
C LYS A 102 11.25 -11.53 -4.65
N TYR A 103 10.12 -10.94 -5.03
CA TYR A 103 10.02 -9.99 -6.13
C TYR A 103 10.92 -8.75 -5.90
N HIS A 104 10.82 -8.13 -4.72
CA HIS A 104 11.64 -6.96 -4.40
C HIS A 104 13.14 -7.27 -4.45
N LYS A 105 13.57 -8.41 -3.89
CA LYS A 105 14.97 -8.85 -3.92
C LYS A 105 15.46 -9.07 -5.35
N GLN A 106 14.63 -9.64 -6.22
CA GLN A 106 14.98 -9.88 -7.63
C GLN A 106 15.01 -8.59 -8.44
N SER A 107 14.03 -7.71 -8.25
CA SER A 107 13.97 -6.39 -8.89
C SER A 107 15.20 -5.54 -8.54
N THR A 108 15.54 -5.44 -7.25
CA THR A 108 16.70 -4.65 -6.79
C THR A 108 18.02 -5.22 -7.33
N LYS A 109 18.16 -6.55 -7.42
CA LYS A 109 19.33 -7.18 -8.05
C LYS A 109 19.46 -6.80 -9.52
N LEU A 110 18.35 -6.71 -10.26
CA LEU A 110 18.34 -6.35 -11.67
C LEU A 110 18.71 -4.88 -11.89
N THR A 111 18.24 -3.97 -11.03
CA THR A 111 18.57 -2.54 -11.08
C THR A 111 20.07 -2.28 -10.88
N ASN A 112 20.74 -3.10 -10.06
CA ASN A 112 22.14 -2.91 -9.69
C ASN A 112 23.17 -3.59 -10.63
N GLN A 113 22.75 -4.34 -11.66
CA GLN A 113 23.66 -5.08 -12.55
C GLN A 113 24.03 -4.28 -13.82
N PRO A 114 25.32 -4.14 -14.15
CA PRO A 114 25.77 -3.33 -15.30
C PRO A 114 25.85 -4.10 -16.64
N ILE A 115 25.71 -5.43 -16.68
CA ILE A 115 26.03 -6.24 -17.88
C ILE A 115 24.77 -6.50 -18.75
N PRO A 116 24.79 -6.20 -20.07
CA PRO A 116 23.59 -6.30 -20.92
C PRO A 116 23.10 -7.72 -21.25
N SER A 117 23.98 -8.72 -21.36
CA SER A 117 23.62 -10.06 -21.87
C SER A 117 22.88 -10.92 -20.83
N VAL A 118 23.36 -10.92 -19.59
CA VAL A 118 22.70 -11.60 -18.44
C VAL A 118 21.33 -10.98 -18.13
N ARG A 119 21.08 -9.76 -18.63
CA ARG A 119 19.88 -8.98 -18.37
C ARG A 119 18.62 -9.60 -18.97
N LYS A 120 18.69 -10.23 -20.15
CA LYS A 120 17.50 -10.74 -20.85
C LYS A 120 16.81 -11.87 -20.06
N ASP A 121 17.56 -12.91 -19.71
CA ASP A 121 17.02 -14.05 -18.94
C ASP A 121 16.52 -13.61 -17.56
N GLN A 122 17.19 -12.64 -16.92
CA GLN A 122 16.76 -12.09 -15.63
C GLN A 122 15.50 -11.24 -15.73
N ILE A 123 15.33 -10.46 -16.81
CA ILE A 123 14.10 -9.71 -17.10
C ILE A 123 12.95 -10.69 -17.29
N GLN A 124 13.13 -11.73 -18.11
CA GLN A 124 12.09 -12.74 -18.34
C GLN A 124 11.68 -13.44 -17.04
N ARG A 125 12.65 -13.83 -16.19
CA ARG A 125 12.33 -14.42 -14.87
C ARG A 125 11.63 -13.44 -13.93
N LEU A 126 11.92 -12.15 -14.02
CA LEU A 126 11.25 -11.13 -13.20
C LEU A 126 9.80 -10.93 -13.67
N GLU A 127 9.58 -10.99 -14.98
CA GLU A 127 8.28 -10.94 -15.61
C GLU A 127 7.42 -12.16 -15.24
N GLU A 128 7.96 -13.37 -15.35
CA GLU A 128 7.30 -14.61 -14.89
C GLU A 128 6.93 -14.52 -13.40
N LEU A 129 7.86 -14.04 -12.57
CA LEU A 129 7.61 -13.82 -11.14
C LEU A 129 6.53 -12.77 -10.89
N ALA A 130 6.49 -11.70 -11.68
CA ALA A 130 5.47 -10.65 -11.58
C ALA A 130 4.07 -11.22 -11.88
N LEU A 131 3.94 -12.00 -12.95
CA LEU A 131 2.67 -12.62 -13.35
C LEU A 131 2.20 -13.67 -12.34
N LEU A 132 3.11 -14.48 -11.79
CA LEU A 132 2.80 -15.42 -10.70
C LEU A 132 2.36 -14.69 -9.42
N SER A 133 3.06 -13.60 -9.08
CA SER A 133 2.72 -12.79 -7.91
C SER A 133 1.37 -12.10 -8.05
N GLN A 134 1.02 -11.64 -9.26
CA GLN A 134 -0.31 -11.13 -9.57
C GLN A 134 -1.37 -12.23 -9.40
N GLN A 135 -1.12 -13.43 -9.92
CA GLN A 135 -2.03 -14.57 -9.76
C GLN A 135 -2.26 -14.91 -8.28
N ALA A 136 -1.21 -14.96 -7.48
CA ALA A 136 -1.31 -15.20 -6.04
C ALA A 136 -2.18 -14.14 -5.33
N ALA A 137 -1.99 -12.86 -5.67
CA ALA A 137 -2.78 -11.76 -5.10
C ALA A 137 -4.27 -11.90 -5.43
N TYR A 138 -4.61 -12.18 -6.69
CA TYR A 138 -6.00 -12.38 -7.11
C TYR A 138 -6.63 -13.60 -6.45
N LEU A 139 -5.91 -14.71 -6.38
CA LEU A 139 -6.37 -15.93 -5.71
C LEU A 139 -6.67 -15.66 -4.23
N ALA A 140 -5.79 -14.94 -3.52
CA ALA A 140 -6.00 -14.57 -2.13
C ALA A 140 -7.21 -13.64 -1.94
N LEU A 141 -7.40 -12.67 -2.84
CA LEU A 141 -8.56 -11.77 -2.82
C LEU A 141 -9.88 -12.52 -3.06
N HIS A 142 -9.88 -13.54 -3.92
CA HIS A 142 -11.07 -14.39 -4.13
C HIS A 142 -11.36 -15.31 -2.94
N GLN A 143 -10.32 -15.85 -2.32
CA GLN A 143 -10.46 -16.82 -1.23
C GLN A 143 -10.80 -16.17 0.13
N CYS A 144 -10.30 -14.96 0.37
CA CYS A 144 -10.41 -14.24 1.65
C CYS A 144 -10.78 -12.75 1.44
N PRO A 145 -11.90 -12.41 0.77
CA PRO A 145 -12.25 -11.01 0.47
C PRO A 145 -12.60 -10.18 1.71
N HIS A 146 -12.93 -10.83 2.83
CA HIS A 146 -13.37 -10.18 4.07
C HIS A 146 -12.25 -10.05 5.12
N ASP A 147 -11.07 -10.61 4.88
CA ASP A 147 -9.92 -10.50 5.79
C ASP A 147 -9.05 -9.30 5.40
N ASP A 148 -9.09 -8.23 6.19
CA ASP A 148 -8.36 -6.99 5.92
C ASP A 148 -6.83 -7.21 5.87
N THR A 149 -6.28 -8.18 6.59
CA THR A 149 -4.84 -8.48 6.55
C THR A 149 -4.45 -9.10 5.22
N VAL A 150 -5.24 -10.06 4.73
CA VAL A 150 -5.03 -10.69 3.42
C VAL A 150 -5.24 -9.68 2.29
N VAL A 151 -6.32 -8.90 2.35
CA VAL A 151 -6.60 -7.84 1.36
C VAL A 151 -5.46 -6.82 1.33
N ALA A 152 -5.02 -6.32 2.48
CA ALA A 152 -3.89 -5.39 2.55
C ALA A 152 -2.59 -6.00 1.99
N GLY A 153 -2.33 -7.28 2.26
CA GLY A 153 -1.19 -8.02 1.71
C GLY A 153 -1.25 -8.12 0.19
N ALA A 154 -2.41 -8.48 -0.36
CA ALA A 154 -2.62 -8.65 -1.79
C ALA A 154 -2.52 -7.31 -2.53
N ILE A 155 -3.17 -6.26 -2.02
CA ILE A 155 -3.09 -4.91 -2.58
C ILE A 155 -1.66 -4.35 -2.52
N SER A 156 -0.91 -4.61 -1.44
CA SER A 156 0.52 -4.22 -1.37
C SER A 156 1.36 -4.90 -2.46
N LEU A 157 1.12 -6.20 -2.68
CA LEU A 157 1.80 -6.95 -3.73
C LEU A 157 1.44 -6.39 -5.11
N LEU A 158 0.15 -6.14 -5.38
CA LEU A 158 -0.30 -5.53 -6.63
C LEU A 158 0.30 -4.12 -6.85
N ALA A 159 0.44 -3.30 -5.80
CA ALA A 159 1.10 -1.99 -5.88
C ALA A 159 2.55 -2.10 -6.36
N LEU A 160 3.30 -3.09 -5.89
CA LEU A 160 4.69 -3.35 -6.33
C LEU A 160 4.78 -3.77 -7.80
N LEU A 161 3.74 -4.44 -8.29
CA LEU A 161 3.66 -5.00 -9.64
C LEU A 161 3.04 -4.04 -10.66
N ALA A 162 2.31 -3.01 -10.23
CA ALA A 162 1.48 -2.14 -11.06
C ALA A 162 2.22 -1.43 -12.21
N LYS A 163 3.55 -1.25 -12.09
CA LYS A 163 4.38 -0.64 -13.14
C LYS A 163 4.96 -1.64 -14.15
N HIS A 164 4.81 -2.94 -13.92
CA HIS A 164 5.33 -3.97 -14.81
C HIS A 164 4.45 -4.09 -16.07
N GLU A 165 5.05 -4.06 -17.25
CA GLU A 165 4.32 -4.03 -18.54
C GLU A 165 3.44 -5.26 -18.74
N ALA A 166 3.99 -6.47 -18.58
CA ALA A 166 3.23 -7.72 -18.68
C ALA A 166 2.02 -7.80 -17.73
N VAL A 167 2.12 -7.23 -16.52
CA VAL A 167 1.01 -7.19 -15.54
C VAL A 167 -0.11 -6.28 -16.05
N ARG A 168 0.24 -5.14 -16.67
CA ARG A 168 -0.72 -4.21 -17.28
C ARG A 168 -1.38 -4.80 -18.51
N GLU A 169 -0.60 -5.45 -19.37
CA GLU A 169 -1.14 -6.16 -20.53
C GLU A 169 -2.13 -7.24 -20.10
N ARG A 170 -1.82 -7.98 -19.02
CA ARG A 170 -2.73 -8.99 -18.47
C ARG A 170 -4.05 -8.38 -17.98
N HIS A 171 -4.02 -7.22 -17.33
CA HIS A 171 -5.26 -6.52 -16.92
C HIS A 171 -6.17 -6.19 -18.11
N VAL A 172 -5.59 -5.89 -19.28
CA VAL A 172 -6.35 -5.56 -20.49
C VAL A 172 -6.79 -6.81 -21.24
N GLN A 173 -5.87 -7.76 -21.45
CA GLN A 173 -6.10 -8.94 -22.29
C GLN A 173 -6.87 -10.06 -21.58
N GLN A 174 -6.79 -10.14 -20.26
CA GLN A 174 -7.42 -11.18 -19.44
C GLN A 174 -8.34 -10.54 -18.38
N ALA A 175 -9.07 -9.48 -18.77
CA ALA A 175 -9.93 -8.70 -17.88
C ALA A 175 -10.99 -9.55 -17.15
N ASP A 176 -11.45 -10.67 -17.72
CA ASP A 176 -12.42 -11.56 -17.07
C ASP A 176 -11.88 -12.24 -15.80
N VAL A 177 -10.55 -12.44 -15.72
CA VAL A 177 -9.89 -13.14 -14.61
C VAL A 177 -9.06 -12.19 -13.76
N TYR A 178 -8.40 -11.22 -14.41
CA TYR A 178 -7.49 -10.26 -13.80
C TYR A 178 -8.00 -8.83 -13.94
N GLY A 179 -9.32 -8.65 -14.03
CA GLY A 179 -9.98 -7.35 -14.04
C GLY A 179 -9.75 -6.57 -12.74
N LEU A 180 -9.99 -5.26 -12.76
CA LEU A 180 -9.86 -4.44 -11.56
C LEU A 180 -11.06 -4.60 -10.61
N ASP A 181 -12.16 -5.22 -11.06
CA ASP A 181 -13.41 -5.38 -10.31
C ASP A 181 -13.21 -6.08 -8.96
N VAL A 182 -12.43 -7.16 -8.92
CA VAL A 182 -12.18 -7.96 -7.70
C VAL A 182 -11.43 -7.15 -6.65
N PRO A 183 -10.21 -6.63 -6.91
CA PRO A 183 -9.49 -5.83 -5.91
C PRO A 183 -10.24 -4.55 -5.52
N LEU A 184 -10.91 -3.86 -6.47
CA LEU A 184 -11.68 -2.65 -6.15
C LEU A 184 -12.88 -2.93 -5.26
N ARG A 185 -13.58 -4.06 -5.48
CA ARG A 185 -14.64 -4.52 -4.59
C ARG A 185 -14.08 -4.80 -3.19
N CYS A 186 -13.01 -5.57 -3.06
CA CYS A 186 -12.43 -5.87 -1.74
C CYS A 186 -11.98 -4.60 -0.99
N ILE A 187 -11.43 -3.60 -1.69
CA ILE A 187 -11.05 -2.30 -1.08
C ILE A 187 -12.28 -1.53 -0.60
N ARG A 188 -13.35 -1.51 -1.41
CA ARG A 188 -14.62 -0.84 -1.07
C ARG A 188 -15.27 -1.51 0.14
N ASP A 189 -15.39 -2.84 0.12
CA ASP A 189 -15.97 -3.60 1.22
C ASP A 189 -15.16 -3.41 2.52
N ALA A 190 -13.82 -3.32 2.43
CA ALA A 190 -12.96 -3.02 3.58
C ALA A 190 -13.16 -1.60 4.11
N LEU A 191 -13.42 -0.62 3.25
CA LEU A 191 -13.74 0.74 3.66
C LEU A 191 -15.10 0.81 4.33
N GLU A 192 -16.11 0.13 3.79
CA GLU A 192 -17.46 0.05 4.35
C GLU A 192 -17.42 -0.59 5.75
N ARG A 193 -16.69 -1.70 5.92
CA ARG A 193 -16.47 -2.31 7.25
C ARG A 193 -15.83 -1.34 8.25
N ALA A 194 -14.85 -0.55 7.83
CA ALA A 194 -14.22 0.46 8.69
C ALA A 194 -15.18 1.60 9.07
N GLN A 195 -16.15 1.91 8.21
CA GLN A 195 -17.19 2.90 8.48
C GLN A 195 -18.23 2.36 9.48
N GLU A 196 -18.62 1.10 9.31
CA GLU A 196 -19.56 0.41 10.20
C GLU A 196 -18.97 0.22 11.60
N SER A 197 -17.72 -0.22 11.72
CA SER A 197 -17.09 -0.49 13.02
C SER A 197 -16.97 0.75 13.91
N ASN A 198 -16.80 1.94 13.31
CA ASN A 198 -16.67 3.18 14.06
C ASN A 198 -18.02 3.68 14.63
N SER A 199 -19.15 3.24 14.07
CA SER A 199 -20.47 3.60 14.58
C SER A 199 -20.80 2.96 15.94
N ASP A 200 -20.15 1.84 16.27
CA ASP A 200 -20.34 1.11 17.52
C ASP A 200 -19.42 1.59 18.67
N VAL A 201 -18.36 2.35 18.35
CA VAL A 201 -17.32 2.77 19.32
C VAL A 201 -17.86 3.69 20.42
N GLU A 202 -18.95 4.42 20.16
CA GLU A 202 -19.55 5.31 21.16
C GLU A 202 -20.09 4.56 22.40
N GLN A 203 -20.22 3.23 22.35
CA GLN A 203 -20.78 2.41 23.43
C GLN A 203 -19.76 1.53 24.18
N LEU A 204 -18.48 1.53 23.79
CA LEU A 204 -17.48 0.59 24.32
C LEU A 204 -16.80 1.05 25.63
N ASN A 205 -16.44 0.08 26.47
CA ASN A 205 -15.70 0.29 27.72
C ASN A 205 -14.22 0.60 27.45
N GLU A 206 -13.52 1.22 28.42
CA GLU A 206 -12.11 1.67 28.26
C GLU A 206 -11.13 0.56 27.84
N CYS A 207 -11.37 -0.70 28.23
CA CYS A 207 -10.49 -1.82 27.89
C CYS A 207 -10.64 -2.28 26.43
N GLU A 208 -11.85 -2.16 25.86
CA GLU A 208 -12.15 -2.52 24.46
C GLU A 208 -11.56 -1.50 23.49
N ARG A 209 -11.38 -0.24 23.93
CA ARG A 209 -10.78 0.83 23.12
C ARG A 209 -9.33 0.56 22.69
N PHE A 210 -8.55 -0.25 23.44
CA PHE A 210 -7.14 -0.48 23.11
C PHE A 210 -6.97 -1.45 21.92
N ASN A 211 -7.76 -2.51 21.87
CA ASN A 211 -7.73 -3.44 20.73
C ASN A 211 -8.28 -2.77 19.47
N ASP A 212 -9.30 -1.92 19.61
CA ASP A 212 -9.91 -1.19 18.51
C ASP A 212 -8.95 -0.21 17.82
N MET A 213 -8.08 0.47 18.60
CA MET A 213 -7.05 1.34 18.02
C MET A 213 -6.11 0.59 17.06
N SER A 214 -5.81 -0.69 17.34
CA SER A 214 -5.01 -1.52 16.43
C SER A 214 -5.78 -1.84 15.15
N VAL A 215 -7.09 -2.08 15.22
CA VAL A 215 -7.93 -2.38 14.05
C VAL A 215 -8.08 -1.14 13.17
N ALA A 216 -8.40 0.01 13.76
CA ALA A 216 -8.49 1.27 13.03
C ALA A 216 -7.19 1.64 12.31
N GLN A 217 -6.03 1.39 12.94
CA GLN A 217 -4.73 1.60 12.31
C GLN A 217 -4.47 0.62 11.15
N GLN A 218 -4.87 -0.64 11.28
CA GLN A 218 -4.76 -1.63 10.21
C GLN A 218 -5.65 -1.28 9.01
N GLN A 219 -6.87 -0.82 9.26
CA GLN A 219 -7.80 -0.37 8.23
C GLN A 219 -7.28 0.88 7.51
N ALA A 220 -6.75 1.86 8.25
CA ALA A 220 -6.09 3.03 7.67
C ALA A 220 -4.89 2.62 6.79
N GLU A 221 -4.06 1.69 7.25
CA GLU A 221 -2.92 1.18 6.49
C GLU A 221 -3.35 0.45 5.21
N LEU A 222 -4.44 -0.34 5.26
CA LEU A 222 -5.04 -0.96 4.08
C LEU A 222 -5.44 0.10 3.06
N GLN A 223 -6.15 1.15 3.49
CA GLN A 223 -6.63 2.20 2.60
C GLN A 223 -5.49 3.06 2.05
N ARG A 224 -4.44 3.28 2.84
CA ARG A 224 -3.18 3.89 2.38
C ARG A 224 -2.58 3.09 1.22
N LYS A 225 -2.48 1.76 1.37
CA LYS A 225 -1.97 0.84 0.33
C LYS A 225 -2.87 0.80 -0.90
N ALA A 226 -4.19 0.84 -0.71
CA ALA A 226 -5.16 0.90 -1.80
C ALA A 226 -4.98 2.18 -2.64
N CYS A 227 -4.84 3.34 -1.99
CA CYS A 227 -4.58 4.59 -2.67
C CYS A 227 -3.25 4.55 -3.46
N LEU A 228 -2.19 4.01 -2.84
CA LEU A 228 -0.90 3.82 -3.50
C LEU A 228 -1.00 2.92 -4.74
N TRP A 229 -1.72 1.80 -4.66
CA TRP A 229 -1.93 0.89 -5.79
C TRP A 229 -2.69 1.57 -6.93
N LEU A 230 -3.79 2.27 -6.62
CA LEU A 230 -4.59 3.00 -7.60
C LEU A 230 -3.76 4.08 -8.34
N GLY A 231 -2.97 4.86 -7.62
CA GLY A 231 -2.07 5.82 -8.24
C GLY A 231 -0.95 5.16 -9.05
N ALA A 232 -0.44 4.00 -8.64
CA ALA A 232 0.57 3.27 -9.41
C ALA A 232 0.04 2.72 -10.75
N LEU A 233 -1.26 2.42 -10.84
CA LEU A 233 -1.95 2.02 -12.07
C LEU A 233 -2.12 3.19 -13.06
N ALA A 234 -2.11 4.44 -12.57
CA ALA A 234 -2.24 5.64 -13.40
C ALA A 234 -1.13 5.76 -14.47
N GLY A 235 -0.02 5.03 -14.36
CA GLY A 235 1.01 5.01 -15.39
C GLY A 235 0.66 4.25 -16.68
N GLY A 236 -0.57 3.74 -16.85
CA GLY A 236 -0.97 3.02 -18.07
C GLY A 236 -2.40 2.46 -18.11
N LEU A 237 -3.11 2.45 -16.98
CA LEU A 237 -4.46 1.89 -16.85
C LEU A 237 -5.49 2.92 -16.34
N ASN A 238 -5.20 4.20 -16.50
CA ASN A 238 -6.02 5.28 -15.94
C ASN A 238 -7.51 5.19 -16.31
N ASP A 239 -7.82 5.04 -17.60
CA ASP A 239 -9.20 5.08 -18.07
C ASP A 239 -9.99 3.89 -17.51
N LEU A 240 -9.34 2.73 -17.42
CA LEU A 240 -9.89 1.54 -16.78
C LEU A 240 -10.13 1.77 -15.28
N VAL A 241 -9.16 2.37 -14.57
CA VAL A 241 -9.31 2.70 -13.15
C VAL A 241 -10.49 3.65 -12.90
N VAL A 242 -10.65 4.69 -13.74
CA VAL A 242 -11.77 5.62 -13.62
C VAL A 242 -13.10 4.95 -13.97
N GLN A 243 -13.14 4.15 -15.04
CA GLN A 243 -14.33 3.41 -15.48
C GLN A 243 -14.84 2.43 -14.42
N GLU A 244 -13.93 1.75 -13.72
CA GLU A 244 -14.25 0.76 -12.68
C GLU A 244 -14.54 1.39 -11.29
N GLY A 245 -14.62 2.73 -11.23
CA GLY A 245 -15.00 3.45 -10.02
C GLY A 245 -13.87 3.72 -9.02
N GLY A 246 -12.62 3.76 -9.49
CA GLY A 246 -11.45 4.03 -8.65
C GLY A 246 -11.47 5.43 -8.03
N LEU A 247 -12.00 6.45 -8.71
CA LEU A 247 -12.12 7.81 -8.16
C LEU A 247 -13.05 7.87 -6.94
N GLN A 248 -14.16 7.13 -6.97
CA GLN A 248 -15.13 7.05 -5.88
C GLN A 248 -14.48 6.45 -4.63
N ILE A 249 -13.64 5.42 -4.80
CA ILE A 249 -12.88 4.80 -3.70
C ILE A 249 -11.89 5.81 -3.10
N LEU A 250 -11.13 6.52 -3.94
CA LEU A 250 -10.15 7.52 -3.48
C LEU A 250 -10.82 8.67 -2.71
N LEU A 251 -11.95 9.17 -3.21
CA LEU A 251 -12.74 10.21 -2.53
C LEU A 251 -13.31 9.72 -1.20
N SER A 252 -13.87 8.50 -1.18
CA SER A 252 -14.42 7.91 0.04
C SER A 252 -13.34 7.70 1.10
N ALA A 253 -12.15 7.23 0.70
CA ALA A 253 -11.01 7.06 1.59
C ALA A 253 -10.51 8.42 2.13
N ALA A 254 -10.34 9.42 1.27
CA ALA A 254 -9.91 10.77 1.68
C ALA A 254 -10.92 11.45 2.62
N GLY A 255 -12.21 11.29 2.37
CA GLY A 255 -13.28 11.85 3.20
C GLY A 255 -13.38 11.17 4.57
N TRP A 256 -13.32 9.83 4.60
CA TRP A 256 -13.41 9.06 5.85
C TRP A 256 -12.15 9.22 6.71
N TYR A 257 -10.97 9.05 6.13
CA TYR A 257 -9.68 9.18 6.80
C TYR A 257 -9.12 10.61 6.75
N ARG A 258 -9.99 11.64 6.74
CA ARG A 258 -9.57 13.05 6.63
C ARG A 258 -8.61 13.53 7.72
N ASN A 259 -8.55 12.84 8.86
CA ASN A 259 -7.61 13.14 9.96
C ASN A 259 -6.34 12.27 9.93
N HIS A 260 -6.19 11.38 8.94
CA HIS A 260 -5.03 10.52 8.77
C HIS A 260 -4.20 11.00 7.58
N SER A 261 -3.26 11.92 7.86
CA SER A 261 -2.48 12.62 6.83
C SER A 261 -1.81 11.71 5.79
N GLU A 262 -1.37 10.51 6.17
CA GLU A 262 -0.80 9.55 5.22
C GLU A 262 -1.83 9.00 4.21
N VAL A 263 -3.05 8.65 4.65
CA VAL A 263 -4.10 8.15 3.75
C VAL A 263 -4.53 9.26 2.81
N VAL A 264 -4.77 10.46 3.35
CA VAL A 264 -5.12 11.65 2.56
C VAL A 264 -4.04 11.97 1.53
N ASN A 265 -2.76 11.94 1.93
CA ASN A 265 -1.66 12.18 1.00
C ASN A 265 -1.70 11.21 -0.18
N TRP A 266 -1.74 9.91 0.07
CA TRP A 266 -1.72 8.90 -0.99
C TRP A 266 -3.00 8.95 -1.84
N ALA A 267 -4.15 9.27 -1.24
CA ALA A 267 -5.39 9.46 -1.99
C ALA A 267 -5.30 10.66 -2.94
N LEU A 268 -4.81 11.80 -2.46
CA LEU A 268 -4.62 13.01 -3.28
C LEU A 268 -3.55 12.79 -4.37
N TRP A 269 -2.44 12.13 -4.05
CA TRP A 269 -1.45 11.76 -5.06
C TRP A 269 -2.07 10.89 -6.17
N ALA A 270 -2.84 9.85 -5.81
CA ALA A 270 -3.49 8.98 -6.78
C ALA A 270 -4.53 9.74 -7.64
N MET A 271 -5.32 10.63 -7.04
CA MET A 271 -6.27 11.48 -7.78
C MET A 271 -5.53 12.43 -8.75
N PHE A 272 -4.41 13.00 -8.33
CA PHE A 272 -3.58 13.85 -9.18
C PHE A 272 -3.05 13.06 -10.38
N GLU A 273 -2.42 11.91 -10.17
CA GLU A 273 -1.89 11.07 -11.25
C GLU A 273 -2.97 10.62 -12.23
N LEU A 274 -4.17 10.28 -11.75
CA LEU A 274 -5.28 9.89 -12.62
C LEU A 274 -5.79 11.07 -13.46
N CYS A 275 -5.86 12.27 -12.90
CA CYS A 275 -6.49 13.43 -13.52
C CYS A 275 -5.52 14.33 -14.31
N GLN A 276 -4.22 14.22 -14.05
CA GLN A 276 -3.21 15.07 -14.68
C GLN A 276 -3.35 15.02 -16.21
N ASP A 277 -3.43 16.21 -16.81
CA ASP A 277 -3.52 16.41 -18.27
C ASP A 277 -4.66 15.64 -18.96
N ASN A 278 -5.68 15.18 -18.22
CA ASN A 278 -6.86 14.52 -18.77
C ASN A 278 -8.17 15.19 -18.34
N VAL A 279 -8.73 15.94 -19.26
CA VAL A 279 -9.95 16.72 -19.08
C VAL A 279 -11.18 15.85 -18.74
N LYS A 280 -11.33 14.68 -19.35
CA LYS A 280 -12.47 13.78 -19.09
C LYS A 280 -12.47 13.27 -17.64
N ARG A 281 -11.30 12.92 -17.13
CA ARG A 281 -11.15 12.42 -15.75
C ARG A 281 -11.29 13.54 -14.71
N LYS A 282 -10.82 14.75 -15.00
CA LYS A 282 -11.12 15.94 -14.20
C LYS A 282 -12.62 16.19 -14.12
N ALA A 283 -13.34 16.05 -15.23
CA ALA A 283 -14.79 16.22 -15.24
C ALA A 283 -15.49 15.16 -14.39
N ALA A 284 -15.10 13.89 -14.51
CA ALA A 284 -15.61 12.82 -13.64
C ALA A 284 -15.33 13.12 -12.15
N LEU A 285 -14.12 13.60 -11.81
CA LEU A 285 -13.79 14.01 -10.44
C LEU A 285 -14.69 15.14 -9.94
N VAL A 286 -14.99 16.14 -10.77
CA VAL A 286 -15.90 17.26 -10.42
C VAL A 286 -17.34 16.78 -10.25
N GLU A 287 -17.82 15.87 -11.11
CA GLU A 287 -19.15 15.27 -11.03
C GLU A 287 -19.36 14.49 -9.72
N LEU A 288 -18.30 13.85 -9.23
CA LEU A 288 -18.26 13.14 -7.94
C LEU A 288 -18.10 14.06 -6.72
N ASN A 289 -18.34 15.37 -6.86
CA ASN A 289 -18.10 16.38 -5.81
C ASN A 289 -16.66 16.39 -5.28
N GLY A 290 -15.68 16.01 -6.11
CA GLY A 290 -14.29 15.86 -5.69
C GLY A 290 -13.66 17.13 -5.15
N VAL A 291 -14.01 18.30 -5.69
CA VAL A 291 -13.49 19.60 -5.23
C VAL A 291 -13.77 19.83 -3.75
N THR A 292 -15.01 19.63 -3.32
CA THR A 292 -15.41 19.81 -1.92
C THR A 292 -14.75 18.77 -1.02
N CYS A 293 -14.73 17.50 -1.44
CA CYS A 293 -14.10 16.42 -0.67
C CYS A 293 -12.59 16.66 -0.47
N ILE A 294 -11.86 17.06 -1.52
CA ILE A 294 -10.43 17.34 -1.47
C ILE A 294 -10.15 18.48 -0.48
N LEU A 295 -10.89 19.59 -0.58
CA LEU A 295 -10.69 20.74 0.31
C LEU A 295 -11.03 20.40 1.76
N GLN A 296 -12.09 19.63 2.02
CA GLN A 296 -12.42 19.16 3.37
C GLN A 296 -11.35 18.22 3.95
N ALA A 297 -10.77 17.33 3.15
CA ALA A 297 -9.67 16.47 3.58
C ALA A 297 -8.39 17.28 3.86
N MET A 298 -8.15 18.34 3.09
CA MET A 298 -7.05 19.28 3.34
C MET A 298 -7.27 20.11 4.60
N GLU A 299 -8.48 20.61 4.86
CA GLU A 299 -8.76 21.51 5.99
C GLU A 299 -8.20 21.00 7.32
N THR A 300 -8.29 19.68 7.56
CA THR A 300 -7.82 19.01 8.78
C THR A 300 -6.33 18.67 8.79
N THR A 301 -5.71 18.40 7.63
CA THR A 301 -4.34 17.83 7.56
C THR A 301 -3.32 18.68 6.80
N VAL A 302 -3.74 19.80 6.20
CA VAL A 302 -2.89 20.64 5.35
C VAL A 302 -1.72 21.26 6.09
N THR A 303 -1.79 21.43 7.41
CA THR A 303 -0.68 21.97 8.22
C THR A 303 0.23 20.88 8.77
N GLU A 304 -0.21 19.62 8.74
CA GLU A 304 0.51 18.47 9.26
C GLU A 304 1.41 17.82 8.20
N SER A 305 1.00 17.87 6.93
CA SER A 305 1.71 17.22 5.83
C SER A 305 1.91 18.14 4.62
N VAL A 306 3.18 18.40 4.30
CA VAL A 306 3.59 19.16 3.11
C VAL A 306 3.11 18.51 1.82
N GLU A 307 3.02 17.18 1.80
CA GLU A 307 2.58 16.41 0.64
C GLU A 307 1.07 16.56 0.42
N VAL A 308 0.26 16.61 1.48
CA VAL A 308 -1.19 16.91 1.39
C VAL A 308 -1.39 18.31 0.81
N ALA A 309 -0.66 19.30 1.31
CA ALA A 309 -0.72 20.66 0.79
C ALA A 309 -0.31 20.72 -0.69
N ARG A 310 0.80 20.06 -1.06
CA ARG A 310 1.30 20.04 -2.44
C ARG A 310 0.31 19.38 -3.40
N HIS A 311 -0.10 18.14 -3.14
CA HIS A 311 -0.98 17.40 -4.03
C HIS A 311 -2.38 18.02 -4.10
N GLY A 312 -2.94 18.42 -2.95
CA GLY A 312 -4.25 19.03 -2.88
C GLY A 312 -4.34 20.35 -3.66
N LEU A 313 -3.38 21.28 -3.45
CA LEU A 313 -3.33 22.52 -4.21
C LEU A 313 -3.08 22.28 -5.70
N ALA A 314 -2.23 21.30 -6.05
CA ALA A 314 -1.95 20.96 -7.44
C ALA A 314 -3.21 20.49 -8.17
N ILE A 315 -4.02 19.60 -7.56
CA ILE A 315 -5.27 19.14 -8.16
C ILE A 315 -6.25 20.30 -8.36
N ILE A 316 -6.47 21.13 -7.33
CA ILE A 316 -7.44 22.23 -7.41
C ILE A 316 -6.99 23.27 -8.44
N PHE A 317 -5.70 23.59 -8.48
CA PHE A 317 -5.14 24.46 -9.52
C PHE A 317 -5.31 23.87 -10.91
N ASP A 318 -5.03 22.58 -11.08
CA ASP A 318 -5.12 21.87 -12.34
C ASP A 318 -6.56 21.77 -12.88
N ILE A 319 -7.55 21.63 -12.00
CA ILE A 319 -8.96 21.73 -12.36
C ILE A 319 -9.31 23.18 -12.74
N MET A 320 -8.96 24.16 -11.91
CA MET A 320 -9.35 25.56 -12.10
C MET A 320 -8.72 26.23 -13.33
N ARG A 321 -7.55 25.77 -13.77
CA ARG A 321 -6.87 26.27 -14.97
C ARG A 321 -7.34 25.62 -16.28
N THR A 322 -8.18 24.59 -16.21
CA THR A 322 -8.60 23.84 -17.41
C THR A 322 -9.37 24.77 -18.35
N ASP A 323 -8.90 24.91 -19.59
CA ASP A 323 -9.53 25.77 -20.58
C ASP A 323 -10.84 25.13 -21.07
N PRO A 324 -12.00 25.81 -20.97
CA PRO A 324 -13.25 25.33 -21.54
C PRO A 324 -13.18 24.94 -23.02
N GLN A 325 -12.22 25.48 -23.79
CA GLN A 325 -12.04 25.15 -25.20
C GLN A 325 -11.43 23.77 -25.44
N GLU A 326 -10.66 23.22 -24.49
CA GLU A 326 -10.06 21.87 -24.62
C GLU A 326 -11.13 20.76 -24.71
N PHE A 327 -12.34 21.02 -24.21
CA PHE A 327 -13.46 20.08 -24.21
C PHE A 327 -14.08 19.86 -25.58
N ILE A 328 -14.09 20.90 -26.43
CA ILE A 328 -14.76 20.87 -27.74
C ILE A 328 -14.12 19.81 -28.65
N VAL A 329 -12.83 19.54 -28.45
CA VAL A 329 -12.05 18.63 -29.30
C VAL A 329 -12.24 17.16 -28.93
N LEU A 330 -12.57 16.85 -27.67
CA LEU A 330 -12.45 15.50 -27.12
C LEU A 330 -13.79 14.79 -26.85
N ASP A 331 -14.94 15.41 -27.15
CA ASP A 331 -16.27 14.86 -26.84
C ASP A 331 -16.38 14.47 -25.35
N GLY A 332 -15.87 15.34 -24.48
CA GLY A 332 -15.92 15.19 -23.03
C GLY A 332 -17.00 16.09 -22.41
N PRO A 333 -17.56 15.71 -21.24
CA PRO A 333 -18.50 16.57 -20.53
C PRO A 333 -17.82 17.89 -20.15
N LEU A 334 -18.44 19.01 -20.51
CA LEU A 334 -17.93 20.35 -20.22
C LEU A 334 -17.88 20.58 -18.70
N ILE A 335 -16.72 20.88 -18.13
CA ILE A 335 -16.63 21.28 -16.72
C ILE A 335 -17.24 22.67 -16.56
N ASP A 336 -18.31 22.76 -15.78
CA ASP A 336 -18.86 24.04 -15.34
C ASP A 336 -17.91 24.70 -14.34
N MET A 337 -17.08 25.61 -14.84
CA MET A 337 -16.11 26.31 -13.99
C MET A 337 -16.74 27.21 -12.94
N HIS A 338 -17.97 27.67 -13.16
CA HIS A 338 -18.71 28.43 -12.13
C HIS A 338 -19.09 27.50 -10.97
N LYS A 339 -19.58 26.30 -11.27
CA LYS A 339 -19.86 25.26 -10.25
C LYS A 339 -18.61 24.89 -9.46
N VAL A 340 -17.48 24.67 -10.14
CA VAL A 340 -16.19 24.37 -9.49
C VAL A 340 -15.75 25.50 -8.55
N LYS A 341 -15.78 26.75 -9.02
CA LYS A 341 -15.40 27.91 -8.21
C LYS A 341 -16.31 28.06 -6.99
N ASN A 342 -17.62 27.92 -7.18
CA ASN A 342 -18.57 28.02 -6.08
C ASN A 342 -18.36 26.90 -5.05
N ALA A 343 -18.17 25.65 -5.49
CA ALA A 343 -17.88 24.52 -4.61
C ALA A 343 -16.59 24.75 -3.80
N ALA A 344 -15.54 25.29 -4.43
CA ALA A 344 -14.28 25.60 -3.77
C ALA A 344 -14.41 26.74 -2.74
N LEU A 345 -15.15 27.80 -3.06
CA LEU A 345 -15.41 28.90 -2.15
C LEU A 345 -16.21 28.45 -0.93
N ILE A 346 -17.26 27.65 -1.13
CA ILE A 346 -18.07 27.07 -0.05
C ILE A 346 -17.21 26.17 0.85
N ALA A 347 -16.30 25.41 0.27
CA ALA A 347 -15.38 24.53 1.00
C ALA A 347 -14.17 25.26 1.63
N GLY A 348 -14.13 26.60 1.60
CA GLY A 348 -13.10 27.37 2.31
C GLY A 348 -11.73 27.39 1.63
N ILE A 349 -11.66 27.34 0.29
CA ILE A 349 -10.36 27.34 -0.43
C ILE A 349 -9.38 28.44 0.02
N HIS A 350 -9.88 29.64 0.36
CA HIS A 350 -9.01 30.75 0.80
C HIS A 350 -8.31 30.45 2.13
N SER A 351 -9.02 29.97 3.15
CA SER A 351 -8.42 29.66 4.45
C SER A 351 -7.43 28.50 4.32
N ILE A 352 -7.75 27.49 3.52
CA ILE A 352 -6.88 26.34 3.26
C ILE A 352 -5.59 26.78 2.55
N CYS A 353 -5.67 27.59 1.49
CA CYS A 353 -4.50 28.11 0.79
C CYS A 353 -3.61 28.93 1.73
N LEU A 354 -4.19 29.84 2.51
CA LEU A 354 -3.43 30.67 3.45
C LEU A 354 -2.76 29.83 4.55
N ALA A 355 -3.45 28.82 5.08
CA ALA A 355 -2.89 27.90 6.06
C ALA A 355 -1.69 27.12 5.48
N ALA A 356 -1.84 26.56 4.27
CA ALA A 356 -0.75 25.87 3.58
C ALA A 356 0.46 26.77 3.34
N MET A 357 0.24 27.97 2.80
CA MET A 357 1.30 28.94 2.50
C MET A 357 2.01 29.43 3.75
N LYS A 358 1.28 29.62 4.86
CA LYS A 358 1.87 30.02 6.15
C LYS A 358 2.74 28.91 6.74
N SER A 359 2.24 27.67 6.72
CA SER A 359 2.95 26.52 7.29
C SER A 359 4.19 26.11 6.47
N TYR A 360 4.15 26.32 5.15
CA TYR A 360 5.20 25.89 4.22
C TYR A 360 5.74 27.04 3.35
N SER A 361 6.03 28.18 3.99
CA SER A 361 6.50 29.38 3.31
C SER A 361 7.85 29.23 2.60
N ASP A 362 8.62 28.19 2.94
CA ASP A 362 9.88 27.82 2.30
C ASP A 362 9.69 26.97 1.02
N LYS A 363 8.47 26.47 0.76
CA LYS A 363 8.16 25.62 -0.41
C LYS A 363 7.59 26.47 -1.55
N ALA A 364 8.41 26.75 -2.55
CA ALA A 364 8.07 27.60 -3.68
C ALA A 364 6.82 27.11 -4.43
N GLU A 365 6.67 25.80 -4.61
CA GLU A 365 5.53 25.21 -5.31
C GLU A 365 4.20 25.46 -4.59
N ILE A 366 4.16 25.35 -3.26
CA ILE A 366 2.95 25.62 -2.46
C ILE A 366 2.62 27.11 -2.51
N MET A 367 3.64 27.96 -2.41
CA MET A 367 3.46 29.41 -2.50
C MET A 367 2.92 29.84 -3.86
N MET A 368 3.47 29.32 -4.95
CA MET A 368 3.02 29.64 -6.31
C MET A 368 1.60 29.15 -6.59
N LEU A 369 1.28 27.90 -6.25
CA LEU A 369 -0.05 27.33 -6.43
C LEU A 369 -1.09 28.07 -5.57
N GLY A 370 -0.76 28.33 -4.30
CA GLY A 370 -1.62 29.07 -3.38
C GLY A 370 -1.92 30.49 -3.86
N GLN A 371 -0.90 31.23 -4.32
CA GLN A 371 -1.07 32.57 -4.89
C GLN A 371 -1.98 32.55 -6.13
N ALA A 372 -1.73 31.63 -7.07
CA ALA A 372 -2.52 31.52 -8.28
C ALA A 372 -4.00 31.20 -7.97
N LEU A 373 -4.26 30.32 -7.00
CA LEU A 373 -5.60 29.99 -6.55
C LEU A 373 -6.29 31.16 -5.85
N LEU A 374 -5.61 31.88 -4.96
CA LEU A 374 -6.15 33.07 -4.29
C LEU A 374 -6.53 34.16 -5.29
N VAL A 375 -5.66 34.44 -6.28
CA VAL A 375 -5.95 35.40 -7.35
C VAL A 375 -7.10 34.92 -8.24
N GLY A 376 -7.07 33.66 -8.69
CA GLY A 376 -8.07 33.06 -9.56
C GLY A 376 -9.48 32.95 -8.95
N THR A 377 -9.56 33.02 -7.62
CA THR A 377 -10.80 33.03 -6.83
C THR A 377 -11.12 34.40 -6.21
N SER A 378 -10.44 35.46 -6.66
CA SER A 378 -10.69 36.85 -6.26
C SER A 378 -10.61 37.10 -4.75
N TYR A 379 -9.65 36.48 -4.07
CA TYR A 379 -9.39 36.76 -2.66
C TYR A 379 -9.00 38.23 -2.45
N GLY A 380 -9.72 38.92 -1.56
CA GLY A 380 -9.55 40.36 -1.33
C GLY A 380 -8.58 40.74 -0.21
N GLY A 381 -7.98 39.77 0.48
CA GLY A 381 -7.04 40.00 1.57
C GLY A 381 -5.58 40.08 1.12
N GLU A 382 -4.67 40.23 2.09
CA GLU A 382 -3.23 40.20 1.82
C GLU A 382 -2.78 38.78 1.44
N ILE A 383 -2.10 38.66 0.30
CA ILE A 383 -1.57 37.39 -0.21
C ILE A 383 -0.10 37.25 0.25
N PRO A 384 0.27 36.17 0.97
CA PRO A 384 1.65 35.98 1.40
C PRO A 384 2.61 35.91 0.20
N THR A 385 3.72 36.64 0.28
CA THR A 385 4.75 36.66 -0.76
C THR A 385 5.88 35.69 -0.44
N PHE A 386 6.47 35.08 -1.46
CA PHE A 386 7.57 34.15 -1.29
C PHE A 386 8.87 34.92 -1.02
N THR A 387 9.42 34.82 0.19
CA THR A 387 10.65 35.51 0.62
C THR A 387 11.89 34.59 0.58
N GLY A 388 11.89 33.57 -0.28
CA GLY A 388 12.99 32.61 -0.35
C GLY A 388 14.36 33.24 -0.66
N PRO A 389 15.47 32.70 -0.13
CA PRO A 389 16.80 33.33 -0.16
C PRO A 389 17.36 33.57 -1.58
N ASN A 390 16.77 32.99 -2.62
CA ASN A 390 17.29 33.05 -4.01
C ASN A 390 16.37 33.80 -4.99
N VAL A 391 15.29 34.46 -4.54
CA VAL A 391 14.37 35.17 -5.47
C VAL A 391 15.06 36.39 -6.09
N HIS A 392 15.93 37.08 -5.34
CA HIS A 392 16.67 38.23 -5.85
C HIS A 392 17.83 37.88 -6.78
N GLU A 393 18.31 36.63 -6.79
CA GLU A 393 19.36 36.19 -7.72
C GLU A 393 18.82 35.67 -9.05
N ARG A 394 17.57 35.17 -9.11
CA ARG A 394 16.97 34.67 -10.37
C ARG A 394 16.25 35.74 -11.19
N LEU A 395 16.07 36.94 -10.65
CA LEU A 395 15.45 38.09 -11.32
C LEU A 395 16.50 39.11 -11.83
N LYS A 396 17.79 38.81 -11.67
CA LYS A 396 18.90 39.49 -12.35
C LYS A 396 19.37 38.61 -13.48
#